data_AF-A0A4Q7BMM9-F1
#
_entry.id   AF-A0A4Q7BMM9-F1
#
_cell.length_a   1.000
_cell.length_b   1.000
_cell.length_c   1.000
_cell.angle_alpha   90.00
_cell.angle_beta   90.00
_cell.angle_gamma   90.00
#
_symmetry.space_group_name_H-M   'P 1'
#
loop_
_entity.id
_entity.type
_entity.pdbx_description
1 polymer ?
#
loop_
_entity_poly.entity_id
_entity_poly.type
_entity_poly.pdbx_seq_one_letter_code
_entity_poly.pdbx_strand_id
1 'polypeptide(L)' 'LTTTQTHLNVQLNETALTAPLEKIMHLAKVNVYQDNQLIQSFDIEDEVHIEQASWFERLLEWLSSFFK' A
#
# COMPACT_ATOMS: atom_id res chain seq x y z
N LEU A 1 -8.90 -37.16 13.86
CA LEU A 1 -8.88 -36.01 12.93
C LEU A 1 -8.15 -34.89 13.64
N THR A 2 -6.92 -34.61 13.24
CA THR A 2 -6.12 -33.55 13.84
C THR A 2 -6.59 -32.23 13.23
N THR A 3 -7.31 -31.44 14.01
CA THR A 3 -7.88 -30.16 13.56
C THR A 3 -6.81 -29.08 13.74
N THR A 4 -6.12 -28.69 12.68
CA THR A 4 -5.15 -27.59 12.70
C THR A 4 -5.88 -26.26 12.63
N GLN A 5 -5.61 -25.34 13.56
CA GLN A 5 -6.24 -24.02 13.57
C GLN A 5 -5.34 -23.01 12.85
N THR A 6 -5.77 -22.58 11.66
CA THR A 6 -5.05 -21.56 10.88
C THR A 6 -5.73 -20.22 11.07
N HIS A 7 -4.96 -19.19 11.41
CA HIS A 7 -5.45 -17.82 11.48
C HIS A 7 -4.51 -16.86 10.75
N LEU A 8 -5.09 -15.80 10.18
CA LEU A 8 -4.39 -14.76 9.45
C LEU A 8 -4.40 -13.49 10.30
N ASN A 9 -3.24 -12.87 10.45
CA ASN A 9 -3.11 -11.53 11.00
C ASN A 9 -2.64 -10.59 9.89
N VAL A 10 -3.51 -9.65 9.52
CA VAL A 10 -3.24 -8.65 8.49
C VAL A 10 -2.99 -7.31 9.18
N GLN A 11 -1.80 -6.77 9.01
CA GLN A 11 -1.43 -5.45 9.53
C GLN A 11 -1.32 -4.48 8.37
N LEU A 12 -2.17 -3.44 8.37
CA LEU A 12 -2.07 -2.33 7.42
C LEU A 12 -0.93 -1.42 7.86
N ASN A 13 0.05 -1.22 6.98
CA ASN A 13 1.23 -0.41 7.28
C ASN A 13 1.04 1.06 6.88
N GLU A 14 0.16 1.34 5.92
CA GLU A 14 -0.06 2.68 5.38
C GLU A 14 -1.53 3.11 5.51
N THR A 15 -1.76 4.23 6.21
CA THR A 15 -3.11 4.78 6.48
C THR A 15 -3.58 5.75 5.38
N ALA A 16 -2.68 6.19 4.52
CA ALA A 16 -2.95 7.19 3.50
C ALA A 16 -2.54 6.65 2.11
N LEU A 17 -3.55 6.38 1.27
CA LEU A 17 -3.38 6.04 -0.15
C LEU A 17 -2.94 7.25 -1.01
N THR A 18 -2.48 8.33 -0.39
CA THR A 18 -1.80 9.42 -1.09
C THR A 18 -0.41 8.94 -1.48
N ALA A 19 -0.33 8.41 -2.69
CA ALA A 19 0.89 8.00 -3.36
C ALA A 19 2.07 8.97 -3.08
N PRO A 20 3.11 8.55 -2.34
CA PRO A 20 4.37 9.23 -2.39
C PRO A 20 5.01 9.00 -3.77
N LEU A 21 5.67 10.03 -4.27
CA LEU A 21 6.37 10.06 -5.56
C LEU A 21 7.16 8.77 -5.81
N GLU A 22 6.72 7.98 -6.80
CA GLU A 22 7.36 6.79 -7.38
C GLU A 22 8.14 5.92 -6.37
N LYS A 23 7.43 5.13 -5.55
CA LYS A 23 8.03 4.08 -4.71
C LYS A 23 7.13 2.84 -4.63
N ILE A 24 7.76 1.69 -4.41
CA ILE A 24 7.08 0.45 -4.01
C ILE A 24 6.47 0.71 -2.63
N MET A 25 5.14 0.64 -2.53
CA MET A 25 4.42 0.83 -1.26
C MET A 25 4.14 -0.52 -0.62
N HIS A 26 4.64 -0.74 0.60
CA HIS A 26 4.28 -1.91 1.40
C HIS A 26 2.92 -1.65 2.09
N LEU A 27 1.82 -1.96 1.43
CA LEU A 27 0.45 -1.65 1.86
C LEU A 27 0.06 -2.39 3.14
N ALA A 28 0.38 -3.68 3.21
CA ALA A 28 0.02 -4.51 4.34
C ALA A 28 0.97 -5.70 4.50
N LYS A 29 1.19 -6.10 5.75
CA LYS A 29 1.92 -7.31 6.09
C LYS A 29 0.94 -8.41 6.51
N VAL A 30 1.04 -9.57 5.87
CA VAL A 30 0.22 -10.73 6.19
C VAL A 30 1.07 -11.75 6.91
N ASN A 31 0.65 -12.11 8.11
CA ASN A 31 1.26 -13.16 8.92
C ASN A 31 0.29 -14.34 9.02
N VAL A 32 0.73 -15.51 8.62
CA VAL A 32 -0.05 -16.76 8.66
C VAL A 32 0.43 -17.59 9.83
N TYR A 33 -0.49 -17.91 10.73
CA TYR A 33 -0.21 -18.73 11.89
C TYR A 33 -0.99 -20.04 11.82
N GLN A 34 -0.33 -21.13 12.18
CA GLN A 34 -0.96 -22.42 12.42
C GLN A 34 -0.61 -22.85 13.83
N ASP A 35 -1.63 -23.20 14.62
CA ASP A 35 -1.47 -23.62 16.01
C ASP A 35 -0.62 -22.61 16.84
N ASN A 36 -0.87 -21.31 16.61
CA ASN A 36 -0.16 -20.17 17.17
C ASN A 36 1.32 -20.03 16.79
N GLN A 37 1.83 -20.85 15.87
CA GLN A 37 3.17 -20.72 15.31
C GLN A 37 3.11 -19.99 13.97
N LEU A 38 3.97 -18.98 13.79
CA LEU A 38 4.12 -18.30 12.50
C LEU A 38 4.73 -19.28 11.50
N ILE A 39 4.01 -19.55 10.41
CA ILE A 39 4.45 -20.47 9.35
C ILE A 39 4.80 -19.74 8.05
N GLN A 40 4.25 -18.54 7.83
CA GLN A 40 4.54 -17.73 6.65
C GLN A 40 4.31 -16.25 6.92
N SER A 41 5.11 -15.40 6.28
CA SER A 41 4.91 -13.95 6.27
C SER A 41 5.19 -13.41 4.87
N PHE A 42 4.32 -12.54 4.36
CA PHE A 42 4.53 -11.86 3.09
C PHE A 42 3.95 -10.45 3.12
N ASP A 43 4.56 -9.57 2.35
CA ASP A 43 4.14 -8.19 2.19
C ASP A 43 3.26 -8.04 0.94
N ILE A 44 2.20 -7.26 1.06
CA ILE A 44 1.36 -6.82 -0.05
C ILE A 44 1.93 -5.49 -0.53
N GLU A 45 2.43 -5.50 -1.75
CA GLU A 45 3.09 -4.35 -2.37
C GLU A 45 2.26 -3.83 -3.55
N ASP A 46 2.30 -2.52 -3.76
CA ASP A 46 1.72 -1.88 -4.95
C ASP A 46 2.76 -1.00 -5.63
N GLU A 47 2.83 -1.10 -6.96
CA GLU A 47 3.75 -0.32 -7.78
C GLU A 47 3.00 0.90 -8.31
N VAL A 48 3.26 2.05 -7.68
CA VAL A 48 2.59 3.30 -8.08
C VAL A 48 3.30 3.94 -9.26
N HIS A 49 2.77 3.73 -10.46
CA HIS A 49 3.19 4.44 -11.68
C HIS A 49 2.50 5.81 -11.75
N ILE A 50 3.20 6.88 -11.37
CA ILE A 50 2.69 8.24 -11.59
C ILE A 50 3.11 8.69 -12.99
N GLU A 51 2.17 8.74 -13.94
CA GLU A 51 2.41 9.41 -15.23
C GLU A 51 2.66 10.91 -14.98
N GLN A 52 3.94 11.30 -14.88
CA GLN A 52 4.36 12.65 -14.48
C GLN A 52 3.74 13.78 -15.31
N ALA A 53 3.41 13.53 -16.58
CA ALA A 53 2.83 14.54 -17.46
C ALA A 53 1.47 15.07 -16.95
N SER A 54 0.61 14.22 -16.38
CA SER A 54 -0.78 14.58 -16.09
C SER A 54 -0.97 15.46 -14.85
N TRP A 55 -0.10 15.34 -13.85
CA TRP A 55 -0.29 16.04 -12.57
C TRP A 55 0.49 17.35 -12.45
N PHE A 56 1.69 17.45 -13.04
CA PHE A 56 2.44 18.72 -13.09
C PHE A 56 1.68 19.77 -13.90
N GLU A 57 1.07 19.37 -15.03
CA GLU A 57 0.21 20.24 -15.83
C GLU A 57 -0.99 20.75 -15.02
N ARG A 58 -1.71 19.84 -14.33
CA ARG A 58 -2.84 20.20 -13.45
C ARG A 58 -2.42 21.10 -12.28
N LEU A 59 -1.22 20.91 -11.74
CA LEU A 59 -0.67 21.77 -10.68
C LEU A 59 -0.39 23.18 -11.20
N LEU A 60 0.17 23.31 -12.40
CA LEU A 60 0.43 24.62 -13.03
C LEU A 60 -0.88 25.33 -13.39
N GLU A 61 -1.89 24.60 -13.89
CA GLU A 61 -3.24 25.15 -14.11
C GLU A 61 -3.87 25.64 -12.80
N TRP A 62 -3.80 24.85 -11.73
CA TRP A 62 -4.26 25.26 -10.40
C TRP A 62 -3.50 26.49 -9.88
N LEU A 63 -2.17 26.54 -10.00
CA LEU A 63 -1.37 27.72 -9.62
C LEU A 63 -1.74 28.96 -10.44
N SER A 64 -2.01 28.80 -11.73
CA SER A 64 -2.39 29.90 -12.62
C SER A 64 -3.74 30.52 -12.24
N SER A 65 -4.62 29.75 -11.58
CA SER A 65 -5.92 30.24 -11.12
C SER A 65 -5.82 31.31 -10.03
N PHE A 66 -4.70 31.40 -9.29
CA PHE A 66 -4.48 32.43 -8.27
C PHE A 66 -4.02 33.77 -8.83
N PHE A 67 -3.53 33.80 -10.07
CA PHE A 67 -3.05 35.01 -10.75
C PHE A 67 -4.05 35.54 -11.78
N LYS A 68 -5.30 35.06 -11.72
CA LYS A 68 -6.40 35.42 -12.62
C LYS A 68 -7.44 36.29 -11.91
#